data_AF-A0A147B8L3-F1
#
_entry.id   AF-A0A147B8L3-F1
#
_cell.length_a   1.000
_cell.length_b   1.000
_cell.length_c   1.000
_cell.angle_alpha   90.00
_cell.angle_beta   90.00
_cell.angle_gamma   90.00
#
_symmetry.space_group_name_H-M   'P 1'
#
loop_
_entity.id
_entity.type
_entity.pdbx_description
1 polymer ?
#
loop_
_entity_poly.entity_id
_entity_poly.type
_entity_poly.pdbx_seq_one_letter_code
_entity_poly.pdbx_strand_id
1 'polypeptide(L)'
;TRAELQEYLRAQQRSIVRSGECDDSYGADFTYSVYSKELIVGEIFIRIYNEQPTFPLENPRQFVLDLLNFIGTQAQYLHSAKSLKEDQSAQQSSNSTQRFWQTEKCLEALHNVIRNHPGVETLCIGHFRLLFCLLSLDGCSNLQFVTVNVIQAVTGN
;
A
#
# COMPACT_ATOMS: atom_id res chain seq x y z
N THR A 1 -6.37 -19.87 -1.89
CA THR A 1 -6.41 -21.00 -2.87
C THR A 1 -7.83 -21.56 -2.98
N ARG A 2 -8.20 -22.29 -4.05
CA ARG A 2 -9.54 -22.91 -4.22
C ARG A 2 -9.99 -23.74 -3.00
N ALA A 3 -9.05 -24.40 -2.32
CA ALA A 3 -9.32 -25.16 -1.11
C ALA A 3 -9.82 -24.29 0.05
N GLU A 4 -9.26 -23.08 0.24
CA GLU A 4 -9.71 -22.14 1.27
C GLU A 4 -11.13 -21.65 1.03
N LEU A 5 -11.48 -21.33 -0.22
CA LEU A 5 -12.85 -20.93 -0.56
C LEU A 5 -13.83 -22.08 -0.32
N GLN A 6 -13.47 -23.31 -0.70
CA GLN A 6 -14.30 -24.47 -0.44
C GLN A 6 -14.49 -24.75 1.06
N GLU A 7 -13.45 -24.54 1.87
CA GLU A 7 -13.57 -24.70 3.33
C GLU A 7 -14.43 -23.61 3.95
N TYR A 8 -14.25 -22.34 3.54
CA TYR A 8 -15.09 -21.23 3.99
C TYR A 8 -16.57 -21.46 3.67
N LEU A 9 -16.88 -21.85 2.43
CA LEU A 9 -18.27 -22.16 2.02
C LEU A 9 -18.86 -23.33 2.82
N ARG A 10 -18.07 -24.38 3.09
CA ARG A 10 -18.54 -25.51 3.93
C ARG A 10 -18.72 -25.12 5.39
N ALA A 11 -17.93 -24.20 5.91
CA ALA A 11 -18.08 -23.69 7.27
C ALA A 11 -19.34 -22.82 7.39
N GLN A 12 -19.57 -21.92 6.44
CA GLN A 12 -20.80 -21.12 6.34
C GLN A 12 -22.04 -22.01 6.22
N GLN A 13 -22.02 -22.99 5.32
CA GLN A 13 -23.13 -23.92 5.15
C GLN A 13 -23.42 -24.73 6.44
N ARG A 14 -22.38 -25.18 7.15
CA ARG A 14 -22.54 -25.86 8.44
C ARG A 14 -23.09 -24.94 9.53
N SER A 15 -22.69 -23.66 9.54
CA SER A 15 -23.20 -22.66 10.48
C SER A 15 -24.68 -22.42 10.26
N ILE A 16 -25.09 -22.16 9.01
CA ILE A 16 -26.49 -21.92 8.65
C ILE A 16 -27.39 -23.10 9.03
N VAL A 17 -26.95 -24.34 8.77
CA VAL A 17 -27.74 -25.54 9.10
C VAL A 17 -27.83 -25.79 10.61
N ARG A 18 -26.81 -25.38 11.39
CA ARG A 18 -26.72 -25.70 12.82
C ARG A 18 -27.31 -24.62 13.73
N SER A 19 -27.02 -23.34 13.48
CA SER A 19 -27.46 -22.21 14.31
C SER A 19 -28.43 -21.28 13.61
N GLY A 20 -28.62 -21.41 12.28
CA GLY A 20 -29.41 -20.46 11.49
C GLY A 20 -28.69 -19.13 11.25
N GLU A 21 -27.46 -18.98 11.73
CA GLU A 21 -26.65 -17.76 11.60
C GLU A 21 -25.74 -17.87 10.38
N CYS A 22 -25.79 -16.82 9.55
CA CYS A 22 -24.96 -16.61 8.37
C CYS A 22 -23.97 -15.47 8.66
N ASP A 23 -22.86 -15.44 7.92
CA ASP A 23 -22.04 -14.22 7.84
C ASP A 23 -22.91 -13.02 7.43
N ASP A 24 -22.83 -11.92 8.19
CA ASP A 24 -23.53 -10.67 7.88
C ASP A 24 -23.05 -10.08 6.55
N SER A 25 -21.81 -10.35 6.15
CA SER A 25 -21.24 -9.90 4.88
C SER A 25 -21.62 -10.79 3.69
N TYR A 26 -22.28 -11.94 3.93
CA TYR A 26 -22.54 -12.97 2.91
C TYR A 26 -21.30 -13.37 2.10
N GLY A 27 -20.11 -13.30 2.72
CA GLY A 27 -18.83 -13.61 2.08
C GLY A 27 -18.22 -12.46 1.28
N ALA A 28 -18.77 -11.24 1.36
CA ALA A 28 -18.13 -10.05 0.78
C ALA A 28 -16.76 -9.76 1.41
N ASP A 29 -16.58 -10.10 2.69
CA ASP A 29 -15.31 -9.90 3.41
C ASP A 29 -14.34 -11.10 3.25
N PHE A 30 -14.73 -12.13 2.51
CA PHE A 30 -13.86 -13.29 2.31
C PHE A 30 -12.60 -12.91 1.54
N THR A 31 -11.45 -13.05 2.20
CA THR A 31 -10.13 -12.83 1.60
C THR A 31 -9.29 -14.08 1.76
N TYR A 32 -8.65 -14.52 0.68
CA TYR A 32 -7.72 -15.65 0.76
C TYR A 32 -6.56 -15.31 1.69
N SER A 33 -6.14 -16.28 2.49
CA SER A 33 -5.03 -16.13 3.45
C SER A 33 -3.69 -15.75 2.79
N VAL A 34 -3.54 -16.07 1.50
CA VAL A 34 -2.38 -15.67 0.68
C VAL A 34 -2.40 -14.16 0.37
N TYR A 35 -3.59 -13.58 0.18
CA TYR A 35 -3.76 -12.16 -0.14
C TYR A 35 -3.93 -11.29 1.11
N SER A 36 -4.24 -11.86 2.28
CA SER A 36 -4.44 -11.09 3.52
C SER A 36 -3.19 -10.35 4.01
N LYS A 37 -2.00 -10.71 3.51
CA LYS A 37 -0.73 -10.05 3.81
C LYS A 37 -0.21 -9.17 2.68
N GLU A 38 -0.90 -9.13 1.55
CA GLU A 38 -0.46 -8.36 0.39
C GLU A 38 -0.91 -6.90 0.50
N LEU A 39 -0.05 -6.00 0.04
CA LEU A 39 -0.36 -4.59 -0.07
C LEU A 39 -1.04 -4.33 -1.41
N ILE A 40 -2.31 -3.92 -1.37
CA ILE A 40 -3.11 -3.59 -2.54
C ILE A 40 -3.40 -2.09 -2.50
N VAL A 41 -3.15 -1.39 -3.61
CA VAL A 41 -3.48 0.02 -3.78
C VAL A 41 -4.25 0.18 -5.10
N GLY A 42 -5.44 0.78 -5.02
CA GLY A 42 -6.43 0.70 -6.09
C GLY A 42 -6.87 -0.76 -6.25
N GLU A 43 -6.40 -1.40 -7.31
CA GLU A 43 -6.66 -2.82 -7.62
C GLU A 43 -5.37 -3.60 -7.93
N ILE A 44 -4.21 -3.00 -7.60
CA ILE A 44 -2.90 -3.52 -7.98
C ILE A 44 -2.15 -4.03 -6.75
N PHE A 45 -1.67 -5.27 -6.86
CA PHE A 45 -0.77 -5.87 -5.88
C PHE A 45 0.63 -5.26 -6.01
N ILE A 46 1.03 -4.44 -5.03
CA ILE A 46 2.26 -3.65 -5.08
C ILE A 46 3.51 -4.54 -5.22
N ARG A 47 3.55 -5.67 -4.49
CA ARG A 47 4.69 -6.59 -4.57
C ARG A 47 4.87 -7.16 -5.98
N ILE A 48 3.78 -7.63 -6.60
CA ILE A 48 3.80 -8.21 -7.95
C ILE A 48 4.18 -7.14 -8.98
N TYR A 49 3.62 -5.94 -8.84
CA TYR A 49 3.97 -4.83 -9.73
C TYR A 49 5.45 -4.45 -9.63
N ASN A 50 6.02 -4.37 -8.43
CA ASN A 50 7.45 -4.08 -8.25
C ASN A 50 8.36 -5.20 -8.78
N GLU A 51 7.92 -6.46 -8.72
CA GLU A 51 8.63 -7.59 -9.34
C GLU A 51 8.59 -7.54 -10.88
N GLN A 52 7.52 -6.98 -11.47
CA GLN A 52 7.31 -6.88 -12.92
C GLN A 52 6.81 -5.48 -13.33
N PRO A 53 7.65 -4.44 -13.25
CA PRO A 53 7.22 -3.05 -13.42
C PRO A 53 6.81 -2.70 -14.87
N THR A 54 7.22 -3.53 -15.84
CA THR A 54 6.89 -3.41 -17.26
C THR A 54 5.53 -4.04 -17.62
N PHE A 55 4.84 -4.64 -16.66
CA PHE A 55 3.50 -5.16 -16.88
C PHE A 55 2.57 -4.02 -17.31
N PRO A 56 1.80 -4.20 -18.41
CA PRO A 56 0.94 -3.13 -18.93
C PRO A 56 -0.16 -2.80 -17.92
N LEU A 57 -0.18 -1.55 -17.47
CA LEU A 57 -1.25 -1.03 -16.61
C LEU A 57 -2.42 -0.55 -17.46
N GLU A 58 -3.63 -0.93 -17.07
CA GLU A 58 -4.85 -0.49 -17.77
C GLU A 58 -5.03 1.03 -17.66
N ASN A 59 -4.82 1.59 -16.46
CA ASN A 59 -4.94 3.02 -16.18
C ASN A 59 -3.76 3.53 -15.32
N PRO A 60 -2.58 3.79 -15.91
CA PRO A 60 -1.39 4.20 -15.16
C PRO A 60 -1.58 5.52 -14.42
N ARG A 61 -2.36 6.46 -14.98
CA ARG A 61 -2.68 7.74 -14.33
C ARG A 61 -3.46 7.55 -13.03
N GLN A 62 -4.49 6.70 -13.05
CA GLN A 62 -5.30 6.42 -11.87
C GLN A 62 -4.46 5.74 -10.79
N PHE A 63 -3.62 4.78 -11.18
CA PHE A 63 -2.73 4.11 -10.24
C PHE A 63 -1.74 5.06 -9.56
N VAL A 64 -1.17 6.04 -10.28
CA VAL A 64 -0.33 7.09 -9.66
C VAL A 64 -1.11 7.89 -8.62
N LEU A 65 -2.36 8.28 -8.91
CA LEU A 65 -3.19 9.01 -7.95
C LEU A 65 -3.49 8.16 -6.72
N ASP A 66 -3.81 6.87 -6.90
CA ASP A 66 -4.09 5.96 -5.80
C ASP A 66 -2.84 5.75 -4.91
N LEU A 67 -1.66 5.62 -5.53
CA LEU A 67 -0.38 5.57 -4.81
C LEU A 67 -0.10 6.84 -4.02
N LEU A 68 -0.27 8.02 -4.63
CA LEU A 68 -0.04 9.30 -3.97
C LEU A 68 -1.01 9.52 -2.81
N ASN A 69 -2.28 9.16 -2.97
CA ASN A 69 -3.28 9.21 -1.91
C ASN A 69 -2.92 8.28 -0.74
N PHE A 70 -2.56 7.03 -1.05
CA PHE A 70 -2.15 6.07 -0.03
C PHE A 70 -0.91 6.55 0.74
N ILE A 71 0.13 6.99 0.04
CA ILE A 71 1.36 7.54 0.64
C ILE A 71 1.03 8.77 1.50
N GLY A 72 0.14 9.63 1.04
CA GLY A 72 -0.35 10.80 1.78
C GLY A 72 -0.98 10.42 3.13
N THR A 73 -1.88 9.45 3.11
CA THR A 73 -2.51 8.92 4.33
C THR A 73 -1.45 8.32 5.27
N GLN A 74 -0.53 7.49 4.77
CA GLN A 74 0.52 6.89 5.60
C GLN A 74 1.44 7.96 6.20
N ALA A 75 1.86 8.96 5.43
CA ALA A 75 2.74 10.03 5.90
C ALA A 75 2.15 10.82 7.08
N GLN A 76 0.85 11.11 7.05
CA GLN A 76 0.17 11.77 8.17
C GLN A 76 0.24 10.94 9.47
N TYR A 77 0.03 9.62 9.36
CA TYR A 77 0.17 8.71 10.50
C TYR A 77 1.62 8.63 11.00
N LEU A 78 2.60 8.55 10.11
CA LEU A 78 4.02 8.50 10.47
C LEU A 78 4.47 9.76 11.21
N HIS A 79 3.99 10.94 10.81
CA HIS A 79 4.23 12.19 11.52
C HIS A 79 3.57 12.24 12.89
N SER A 80 2.31 11.81 13.00
CA SER A 80 1.60 11.73 14.28
C SER A 80 2.30 10.77 15.24
N ALA A 81 2.72 9.59 14.77
CA ALA A 81 3.44 8.60 15.58
C ALA A 81 4.79 9.12 16.11
N LYS A 82 5.50 9.98 15.35
CA LYS A 82 6.73 10.62 15.82
C LYS A 82 6.48 11.63 16.94
N SER A 83 5.35 12.32 16.93
CA SER A 83 4.99 13.30 17.97
C SER A 83 4.57 12.67 19.30
N LEU A 84 4.18 11.39 19.30
CA LEU A 84 3.76 10.64 20.49
C LEU A 84 4.90 9.81 21.13
N LYS A 85 6.15 9.97 20.69
CA LYS A 85 7.30 9.16 21.13
C LYS A 85 7.69 9.25 22.61
N GLU A 86 6.94 9.95 23.46
CA GLU A 86 7.24 9.99 24.90
C GLU A 86 6.59 8.87 25.72
N ASP A 87 5.66 8.09 25.18
CA ASP A 87 5.09 6.96 25.95
C ASP A 87 4.43 5.92 25.03
N GLN A 88 4.96 4.67 25.01
CA GLN A 88 4.21 3.38 25.01
C GLN A 88 4.68 2.22 24.09
N SER A 89 4.72 1.04 24.75
CA SER A 89 4.30 -0.34 24.38
C SER A 89 4.69 -1.01 23.03
N ALA A 90 5.14 -2.27 23.14
CA ALA A 90 5.67 -3.12 22.06
C ALA A 90 4.71 -3.38 20.88
N GLN A 91 3.39 -3.28 21.06
CA GLN A 91 2.40 -3.55 20.00
C GLN A 91 2.37 -2.46 18.91
N GLN A 92 2.54 -1.17 19.28
CA GLN A 92 2.54 -0.05 18.33
C GLN A 92 3.79 0.00 17.44
N SER A 93 4.89 -0.60 17.92
CA SER A 93 6.14 -0.71 17.16
C SER A 93 5.96 -1.54 15.88
N SER A 94 5.28 -2.70 15.98
CA SER A 94 5.03 -3.59 14.84
C SER A 94 4.22 -2.92 13.71
N ASN A 95 3.15 -2.21 14.07
CA ASN A 95 2.30 -1.48 13.13
C ASN A 95 3.03 -0.29 12.49
N SER A 96 3.91 0.37 13.23
CA SER A 96 4.71 1.48 12.70
C SER A 96 5.71 0.96 11.67
N THR A 97 6.47 -0.09 12.00
CA THR A 97 7.42 -0.74 11.07
C THR A 97 6.73 -1.22 9.80
N GLN A 98 5.54 -1.82 9.93
CA GLN A 98 4.75 -2.26 8.78
C GLN A 98 4.33 -1.08 7.88
N ARG A 99 3.90 0.05 8.44
CA ARG A 99 3.54 1.25 7.66
C ARG A 99 4.72 1.87 6.93
N PHE A 100 5.90 1.89 7.57
CA PHE A 100 7.13 2.33 6.89
C PHE A 100 7.43 1.45 5.69
N TRP A 101 7.39 0.13 5.86
CA TRP A 101 7.61 -0.82 4.77
C TRP A 101 6.57 -0.67 3.65
N GLN A 102 5.29 -0.49 3.98
CA GLN A 102 4.24 -0.27 3.00
C GLN A 102 4.45 1.03 2.21
N THR A 103 4.82 2.12 2.89
CA THR A 103 5.14 3.40 2.24
C THR A 103 6.33 3.26 1.30
N GLU A 104 7.38 2.56 1.72
CA GLU A 104 8.56 2.28 0.89
C GLU A 104 8.18 1.52 -0.39
N LYS A 105 7.37 0.46 -0.27
CA LYS A 105 6.91 -0.33 -1.42
C LYS A 105 6.01 0.43 -2.37
N CYS A 106 5.16 1.33 -1.86
CA CYS A 106 4.36 2.21 -2.70
C CYS A 106 5.20 3.27 -3.42
N LEU A 107 6.25 3.80 -2.78
CA LEU A 107 7.18 4.73 -3.43
C LEU A 107 8.00 4.05 -4.53
N GLU A 108 8.41 2.79 -4.30
CA GLU A 108 9.08 1.97 -5.32
C GLU A 108 8.15 1.74 -6.53
N ALA A 109 6.87 1.42 -6.28
CA ALA A 109 5.86 1.31 -7.33
C ALA A 109 5.69 2.64 -8.07
N LEU A 110 5.58 3.76 -7.35
CA LEU A 110 5.43 5.09 -7.94
C LEU A 110 6.61 5.43 -8.87
N HIS A 111 7.84 5.16 -8.43
CA HIS A 111 9.04 5.34 -9.25
C HIS A 111 8.96 4.51 -10.55
N ASN A 112 8.57 3.24 -10.43
CA ASN A 112 8.45 2.33 -11.57
C ASN A 112 7.40 2.79 -12.59
N VAL A 113 6.23 3.26 -12.12
CA VAL A 113 5.16 3.74 -13.01
C VAL A 113 5.62 4.96 -13.80
N ILE A 114 6.25 5.93 -13.13
CA ILE A 114 6.75 7.17 -13.74
C ILE A 114 7.81 6.87 -14.80
N ARG A 115 8.72 5.92 -14.50
CA ARG A 115 9.76 5.52 -15.43
C ARG A 115 9.25 4.83 -16.69
N ASN A 116 8.15 4.09 -16.59
CA ASN A 116 7.64 3.26 -17.69
C ASN A 116 6.53 3.96 -18.50
N HIS A 117 5.91 5.01 -17.97
CA HIS A 117 4.78 5.70 -18.62
C HIS A 117 5.03 7.22 -18.67
N PRO A 118 5.56 7.77 -19.78
CA PRO A 118 5.80 9.20 -19.88
C PRO A 118 4.50 10.01 -19.81
N GLY A 119 4.56 11.18 -19.19
CA GLY A 119 3.43 12.09 -18.98
C GLY A 119 2.71 11.91 -17.65
N VAL A 120 2.91 10.79 -16.94
CA VAL A 120 2.27 10.57 -15.62
C VAL A 120 2.97 11.32 -14.50
N GLU A 121 4.25 11.68 -14.67
CA GLU A 121 5.02 12.50 -13.74
C GLU A 121 4.38 13.86 -13.44
N THR A 122 3.60 14.39 -14.39
CA THR A 122 2.87 15.65 -14.22
C THR A 122 1.89 15.61 -13.05
N LEU A 123 1.38 14.42 -12.69
CA LEU A 123 0.49 14.21 -11.56
C LEU A 123 1.22 14.40 -10.22
N CYS A 124 2.53 14.20 -10.17
CA CYS A 124 3.33 14.34 -8.95
C CYS A 124 3.63 15.81 -8.60
N ILE A 125 3.41 16.76 -9.52
CA ILE A 125 3.75 18.18 -9.33
C ILE A 125 3.01 18.78 -8.13
N GLY A 126 1.73 18.43 -7.94
CA GLY A 126 0.94 18.89 -6.79
C GLY A 126 1.36 18.28 -5.44
N HIS A 127 2.20 17.24 -5.46
CA HIS A 127 2.51 16.40 -4.31
C HIS A 127 3.96 16.54 -3.83
N PHE A 128 4.75 17.50 -4.36
CA PHE A 128 6.12 17.71 -3.91
C PHE A 128 6.24 17.98 -2.40
N ARG A 129 5.26 18.67 -1.80
CA ARG A 129 5.23 18.87 -0.34
C ARG A 129 5.21 17.54 0.41
N LEU A 130 4.44 16.56 -0.07
CA LEU A 130 4.38 15.23 0.52
C LEU A 130 5.74 14.51 0.39
N LEU A 131 6.35 14.55 -0.80
CA LEU A 131 7.65 13.93 -1.05
C LEU A 131 8.75 14.56 -0.17
N PHE A 132 8.76 15.89 -0.03
CA PHE A 132 9.70 16.57 0.86
C PHE A 132 9.44 16.25 2.34
N CYS A 133 8.18 16.15 2.77
CA CYS A 133 7.85 15.70 4.12
C CYS A 133 8.42 14.31 4.42
N LEU A 134 8.36 13.37 3.46
CA LEU A 134 8.93 12.03 3.61
C LEU A 134 10.46 12.06 3.69
N LEU A 135 11.13 12.95 2.95
CA LEU A 135 12.57 13.15 3.08
C LEU A 135 12.97 13.70 4.45
N SER A 136 12.14 14.57 5.04
CA SER A 136 12.37 15.12 6.38
C SER A 136 12.17 14.10 7.51
N LEU A 137 11.80 12.84 7.21
CA LEU A 137 11.69 11.81 8.23
C LEU A 137 13.07 11.23 8.59
N ASP A 138 13.67 11.73 9.66
CA ASP A 138 14.94 11.20 10.19
C ASP A 138 14.81 9.73 10.63
N GLY A 139 15.88 8.95 10.36
CA GLY A 139 16.02 7.55 10.77
C GLY A 139 15.53 6.50 9.78
N CYS A 140 15.12 6.88 8.56
CA CYS A 140 14.59 5.97 7.53
C CYS A 140 15.37 6.12 6.21
N SER A 141 16.61 5.63 6.17
CA SER A 141 17.52 5.79 5.02
C SER A 141 16.97 5.21 3.71
N ASN A 142 16.35 4.03 3.76
CA ASN A 142 15.76 3.40 2.57
C ASN A 142 14.58 4.20 2.03
N LEU A 143 13.68 4.67 2.90
CA LEU A 143 12.54 5.49 2.52
C LEU A 143 13.01 6.80 1.86
N GLN A 144 14.01 7.45 2.45
CA GLN A 144 14.61 8.67 1.89
C GLN A 144 15.23 8.39 0.52
N PHE A 145 16.00 7.31 0.39
CA PHE A 145 16.61 6.90 -0.88
C PHE A 145 15.58 6.69 -1.99
N VAL A 146 14.51 5.92 -1.74
CA VAL A 146 13.46 5.69 -2.73
C VAL A 146 12.71 6.99 -3.05
N THR A 147 12.48 7.86 -2.06
CA THR A 147 11.85 9.16 -2.28
C THR A 147 12.70 10.06 -3.19
N VAL A 148 14.02 10.08 -3.02
CA VAL A 148 14.94 10.79 -3.92
C VAL A 148 14.83 10.24 -5.35
N ASN A 149 14.79 8.91 -5.51
CA ASN A 149 14.65 8.29 -6.83
C ASN A 149 13.32 8.65 -7.51
N VAL A 150 12.22 8.77 -6.74
CA VAL A 150 10.95 9.28 -7.26
C VAL A 150 11.09 10.72 -7.72
N ILE A 151 11.67 11.60 -6.89
CA ILE A 151 11.87 13.01 -7.24
C ILE A 151 12.72 13.14 -8.51
N GLN A 152 13.82 12.39 -8.60
CA GLN A 152 14.68 12.36 -9.78
C GLN A 152 13.92 11.89 -11.03
N ALA A 153 13.04 10.89 -10.91
CA ALA A 153 12.23 10.42 -12.02
C ALA A 153 11.19 11.46 -12.46
N VAL A 154 10.61 12.22 -11.52
CA VAL A 154 9.66 13.29 -11.82
C VAL A 154 10.35 14.50 -12.46
N THR A 155 11.58 14.84 -12.06
CA THR A 155 12.30 16.01 -12.58
C THR A 155 13.16 15.73 -13.80
N GLY A 156 13.50 14.47 -14.05
CA GLY A 156 14.38 14.04 -15.14
C GLY A 156 13.65 13.64 -16.43
N ASN A 157 12.32 13.51 -16.41
CA ASN A 157 11.48 13.23 -17.58
C ASN A 157 11.01 14.53 -18.25
#